data_AF-A0A925NDF6-F1
#
_entry.id   AF-A0A925NDF6-F1
#
_cell.length_a   1.000
_cell.length_b   1.000
_cell.length_c   1.000
_cell.angle_alpha   90.00
_cell.angle_beta   90.00
_cell.angle_gamma   90.00
#
_symmetry.space_group_name_H-M   'P 1'
#
loop_
_entity.id
_entity.type
_entity.pdbx_description
1 polymer ?
#
loop_
_entity_poly.entity_id
_entity_poly.type
_entity_poly.pdbx_seq_one_letter_code
_entity_poly.pdbx_strand_id
1 'polypeptide(L)'
;MAFRVLERFVSGVLDMSLRVRQVGTVAATLLTIATANPIFAVEIKPAQPAIAPIIMKGYEQLKKADVSGAVKTFSDAVRQNQNDALARRCLAYALLCNGSAEESLQQLILLTRLVPTSASDWCTFGEVYLVAGSYQQAEDAFNDALKQKEGLFWARAGVIRAKAMQRDFKSAYLLIAELIADTQDQKMKNYLYQLRISIRRLELTPALITPPRIDLPGVSPEDLNTPGMTQVNES
;
A
#
# COMPACT_ATOMS: atom_id res chain seq x y z
N MET A 1 48.62 -3.63 -30.10
CA MET A 1 48.09 -4.40 -28.95
C MET A 1 47.32 -3.45 -28.02
N ALA A 2 46.19 -2.90 -28.46
CA ALA A 2 45.42 -1.90 -27.68
C ALA A 2 43.94 -1.81 -28.09
N PHE A 3 43.30 -2.94 -28.40
CA PHE A 3 41.89 -2.96 -28.83
C PHE A 3 41.00 -3.95 -28.06
N ARG A 4 41.48 -4.53 -26.95
CA ARG A 4 40.72 -5.52 -26.16
C ARG A 4 40.32 -5.07 -24.73
N VAL A 5 40.58 -3.82 -24.36
CA VAL A 5 40.27 -3.33 -22.99
C VAL A 5 39.01 -2.47 -22.92
N LEU A 6 38.54 -1.89 -24.04
CA LEU A 6 37.37 -0.99 -24.02
C LEU A 6 36.00 -1.68 -24.11
N GLU A 7 35.89 -2.91 -24.66
CA GLU A 7 34.60 -3.60 -24.78
C GLU A 7 34.03 -4.08 -23.43
N ARG A 8 34.88 -4.29 -22.41
CA ARG A 8 34.42 -4.66 -21.06
C ARG A 8 33.80 -3.49 -20.29
N PHE A 9 34.13 -2.24 -20.62
CA PHE A 9 33.60 -1.07 -19.92
C PHE A 9 32.25 -0.62 -20.48
N VAL A 10 32.05 -0.70 -21.80
CA VAL A 10 30.77 -0.33 -22.43
C VAL A 10 29.67 -1.36 -22.14
N SER A 11 30.03 -2.65 -22.02
CA SER A 11 29.09 -3.71 -21.61
C SER A 11 28.60 -3.55 -20.16
N GLY A 12 29.40 -3.01 -19.25
CA GLY A 12 29.03 -2.83 -17.83
C GLY A 12 28.05 -1.67 -17.58
N VAL A 13 28.13 -0.60 -18.37
CA VAL A 13 27.24 0.58 -18.26
C VAL A 13 25.87 0.30 -18.89
N LEU A 14 25.82 -0.45 -20.01
CA LEU A 14 24.55 -0.92 -20.57
C LEU A 14 23.84 -1.94 -19.66
N ASP A 15 24.57 -2.87 -19.03
CA ASP A 15 23.99 -3.86 -18.09
C ASP A 15 23.43 -3.18 -16.81
N MET A 16 24.06 -2.11 -16.32
CA MET A 16 23.54 -1.29 -15.21
C MET A 16 22.19 -0.63 -15.55
N SER A 17 22.02 -0.06 -16.75
CA SER A 17 20.77 0.62 -17.15
C SER A 17 19.59 -0.35 -17.31
N LEU A 18 19.84 -1.59 -17.74
CA LEU A 18 18.84 -2.66 -17.78
C LEU A 18 18.47 -3.16 -16.39
N ARG A 19 19.45 -3.31 -15.48
CA ARG A 19 19.20 -3.71 -14.09
C ARG A 19 18.45 -2.65 -13.29
N VAL A 20 18.76 -1.37 -13.45
CA VAL A 20 18.02 -0.27 -12.78
C VAL A 20 16.55 -0.22 -13.26
N ARG A 21 16.29 -0.45 -14.55
CA ARG A 21 14.92 -0.63 -15.08
C ARG A 21 14.22 -1.86 -14.51
N GLN A 22 14.91 -3.00 -14.40
CA GLN A 22 14.33 -4.24 -13.87
C GLN A 22 14.08 -4.18 -12.35
N VAL A 23 14.93 -3.52 -11.57
CA VAL A 23 14.77 -3.42 -10.11
C VAL A 23 13.67 -2.43 -9.74
N GLY A 24 13.57 -1.31 -10.48
CA GLY A 24 12.40 -0.44 -10.44
C GLY A 24 11.12 -1.21 -10.71
N THR A 25 11.12 -2.16 -11.66
CA THR A 25 9.96 -3.02 -11.90
C THR A 25 9.70 -4.09 -10.83
N VAL A 26 10.69 -4.57 -10.06
CA VAL A 26 10.49 -5.60 -9.01
C VAL A 26 9.93 -5.00 -7.72
N ALA A 27 10.51 -3.90 -7.24
CA ALA A 27 9.92 -3.13 -6.13
C ALA A 27 8.57 -2.57 -6.56
N ALA A 28 8.46 -2.04 -7.79
CA ALA A 28 7.17 -1.68 -8.34
C ALA A 28 6.24 -2.89 -8.42
N THR A 29 6.62 -4.12 -8.79
CA THR A 29 5.67 -5.25 -8.77
C THR A 29 5.24 -5.59 -7.35
N LEU A 30 6.14 -5.60 -6.37
CA LEU A 30 5.75 -5.79 -4.96
C LEU A 30 4.82 -4.66 -4.45
N LEU A 31 4.89 -3.46 -5.03
CA LEU A 31 4.04 -2.29 -4.75
C LEU A 31 2.78 -2.21 -5.66
N THR A 32 2.80 -2.76 -6.87
CA THR A 32 1.79 -2.60 -7.96
C THR A 32 1.04 -3.88 -8.32
N ILE A 33 1.47 -5.07 -7.84
CA ILE A 33 0.64 -6.30 -7.90
C ILE A 33 -0.68 -6.11 -7.09
N ALA A 34 -0.83 -4.99 -6.39
CA ALA A 34 -1.99 -4.62 -5.58
C ALA A 34 -2.89 -3.49 -6.17
N THR A 35 -2.88 -3.18 -7.48
CA THR A 35 -3.90 -2.25 -8.03
C THR A 35 -5.31 -2.86 -8.11
N ALA A 36 -5.43 -4.17 -7.96
CA ALA A 36 -6.69 -4.87 -7.77
C ALA A 36 -6.72 -5.53 -6.38
N ASN A 37 -6.42 -4.76 -5.34
CA ASN A 37 -6.60 -5.19 -3.96
C ASN A 37 -8.08 -4.94 -3.54
N PRO A 38 -8.98 -5.95 -3.56
CA PRO A 38 -10.39 -5.81 -3.21
C PRO A 38 -10.66 -5.55 -1.72
N ILE A 39 -9.69 -5.11 -0.90
CA ILE A 39 -9.96 -4.64 0.47
C ILE A 39 -11.15 -3.67 0.47
N PHE A 40 -11.30 -2.85 -0.57
CA PHE A 40 -12.40 -1.90 -0.72
C PHE A 40 -13.60 -2.38 -1.53
N ALA A 41 -13.56 -3.58 -2.11
CA ALA A 41 -14.74 -4.20 -2.72
C ALA A 41 -15.67 -4.83 -1.65
N VAL A 42 -15.20 -4.96 -0.41
CA VAL A 42 -15.95 -5.53 0.71
C VAL A 42 -16.63 -4.41 1.50
N GLU A 43 -17.95 -4.33 1.31
CA GLU A 43 -18.98 -3.62 2.09
C GLU A 43 -18.80 -2.12 2.33
N ILE A 44 -18.88 -1.35 1.24
CA ILE A 44 -19.28 0.05 1.31
C ILE A 44 -20.79 0.10 1.40
N LYS A 45 -21.33 0.12 2.62
CA LYS A 45 -22.73 0.54 2.83
C LYS A 45 -22.71 2.06 3.05
N PRO A 46 -23.03 2.88 2.03
CA PRO A 46 -23.00 4.33 2.20
C PRO A 46 -24.00 4.71 3.29
N ALA A 47 -23.51 5.32 4.37
CA ALA A 47 -24.36 5.81 5.46
C ALA A 47 -25.29 6.95 4.97
N GLN A 48 -24.92 7.63 3.88
CA GLN A 48 -25.71 8.69 3.26
C GLN A 48 -25.95 8.38 1.77
N PRO A 49 -27.22 8.29 1.32
CA PRO A 49 -27.55 7.98 -0.08
C PRO A 49 -27.12 9.07 -1.08
N ALA A 50 -26.92 10.32 -0.62
CA ALA A 50 -26.55 11.45 -1.48
C ALA A 50 -25.09 11.38 -2.00
N ILE A 51 -24.19 10.72 -1.27
CA ILE A 51 -22.76 10.62 -1.62
C ILE A 51 -22.45 9.38 -2.46
N ALA A 52 -23.33 8.37 -2.42
CA ALA A 52 -23.24 7.16 -3.24
C ALA A 52 -22.93 7.41 -4.74
N PRO A 53 -23.54 8.37 -5.45
CA PRO A 53 -23.21 8.62 -6.87
C PRO A 53 -21.79 9.20 -7.07
N ILE A 54 -21.31 10.06 -6.16
CA ILE A 54 -19.97 10.63 -6.24
C ILE A 54 -18.92 9.54 -5.98
N ILE A 55 -19.21 8.67 -5.00
CA ILE A 55 -18.35 7.53 -4.68
C ILE A 55 -18.28 6.55 -5.85
N MET A 56 -19.43 6.22 -6.46
CA MET A 56 -19.49 5.33 -7.61
C MET A 56 -18.70 5.89 -8.79
N LYS A 57 -18.83 7.18 -9.08
CA LYS A 57 -18.03 7.86 -10.11
C LYS A 57 -16.54 7.75 -9.84
N GLY A 58 -16.09 8.03 -8.61
CA GLY A 58 -14.68 7.92 -8.25
C GLY A 58 -14.14 6.48 -8.42
N TYR A 59 -14.91 5.46 -8.06
CA TYR A 59 -14.53 4.06 -8.31
C TYR A 59 -14.48 3.70 -9.79
N GLU A 60 -15.41 4.21 -10.61
CA GLU A 60 -15.34 4.02 -12.06
C GLU A 60 -14.10 4.65 -12.67
N GLN A 61 -13.70 5.83 -12.18
CA GLN A 61 -12.46 6.49 -12.62
C GLN A 61 -11.23 5.64 -12.26
N LEU A 62 -11.16 5.12 -11.03
CA LEU A 62 -10.08 4.19 -10.63
C LEU A 62 -10.05 2.93 -11.51
N LYS A 63 -11.22 2.33 -11.81
CA LYS A 63 -11.31 1.18 -12.73
C LYS A 63 -10.82 1.48 -14.14
N LYS A 64 -11.00 2.73 -14.60
CA LYS A 64 -10.50 3.21 -15.90
C LYS A 64 -9.05 3.72 -15.84
N ALA A 65 -8.36 3.52 -14.72
CA ALA A 65 -7.02 4.05 -14.44
C ALA A 65 -6.93 5.60 -14.46
N ASP A 66 -8.07 6.31 -14.38
CA ASP A 66 -8.14 7.76 -14.18
C ASP A 66 -7.95 8.08 -12.69
N VAL A 67 -6.73 7.87 -12.19
CA VAL A 67 -6.39 8.09 -10.78
C VAL A 67 -6.52 9.57 -10.40
N SER A 68 -6.02 10.47 -11.26
CA SER A 68 -6.14 11.92 -11.05
C SER A 68 -7.59 12.39 -10.98
N GLY A 69 -8.45 11.88 -11.84
CA GLY A 69 -9.87 12.22 -11.83
C GLY A 69 -10.58 11.65 -10.60
N ALA A 70 -10.20 10.45 -10.14
CA ALA A 70 -10.73 9.89 -8.91
C ALA A 70 -10.34 10.72 -7.68
N VAL A 71 -9.06 11.13 -7.56
CA VAL A 71 -8.60 12.02 -6.49
C VAL A 71 -9.42 13.31 -6.49
N LYS A 72 -9.62 13.95 -7.65
CA LYS A 72 -10.44 15.16 -7.75
C LYS A 72 -11.88 14.92 -7.30
N THR A 73 -12.53 13.87 -7.78
CA THR A 73 -13.92 13.53 -7.42
C THR A 73 -14.09 13.28 -5.93
N PHE A 74 -13.16 12.56 -5.29
CA PHE A 74 -13.23 12.32 -3.84
C PHE A 74 -12.86 13.56 -3.02
N SER A 75 -11.91 14.38 -3.47
CA SER A 75 -11.62 15.67 -2.86
C SER A 75 -12.85 16.58 -2.89
N ASP A 76 -13.60 16.61 -3.98
CA ASP A 76 -14.87 17.34 -4.07
C ASP A 76 -15.91 16.81 -3.08
N ALA A 77 -15.98 15.49 -2.88
CA ALA A 77 -16.87 14.87 -1.88
C ALA A 77 -16.52 15.29 -0.45
N VAL A 78 -15.23 15.27 -0.10
CA VAL A 78 -14.73 15.72 1.22
C VAL A 78 -14.95 17.23 1.40
N ARG A 79 -14.83 18.04 0.35
CA ARG A 79 -15.14 19.48 0.43
C ARG A 79 -16.61 19.76 0.69
N GLN A 80 -17.51 18.96 0.13
CA GLN A 80 -18.96 19.08 0.38
C GLN A 80 -19.33 18.67 1.81
N ASN A 81 -18.67 17.64 2.35
CA ASN A 81 -18.84 17.23 3.74
C ASN A 81 -17.51 16.76 4.33
N GLN A 82 -16.89 17.63 5.13
CA GLN A 82 -15.57 17.38 5.73
C GLN A 82 -15.57 16.25 6.76
N ASN A 83 -16.76 15.94 7.31
CA ASN A 83 -16.95 14.89 8.32
C ASN A 83 -17.47 13.58 7.70
N ASP A 84 -17.53 13.46 6.36
CA ASP A 84 -17.91 12.21 5.72
C ASP A 84 -16.74 11.21 5.75
N ALA A 85 -16.84 10.23 6.65
CA ALA A 85 -15.86 9.19 6.82
C ALA A 85 -15.66 8.32 5.56
N LEU A 86 -16.71 8.10 4.76
CA LEU A 86 -16.60 7.30 3.55
C LEU A 86 -15.87 8.07 2.44
N ALA A 87 -16.22 9.33 2.19
CA ALA A 87 -15.55 10.19 1.23
C ALA A 87 -14.05 10.33 1.57
N ARG A 88 -13.74 10.52 2.85
CA ARG A 88 -12.37 10.62 3.35
C ARG A 88 -11.58 9.32 3.15
N ARG A 89 -12.20 8.16 3.44
CA ARG A 89 -11.63 6.83 3.17
C ARG A 89 -11.34 6.62 1.68
N CYS A 90 -12.28 6.98 0.80
CA CYS A 90 -12.09 6.84 -0.64
C CYS A 90 -11.02 7.82 -1.19
N LEU A 91 -10.94 9.04 -0.64
CA LEU A 91 -9.88 9.98 -0.99
C LEU A 91 -8.50 9.45 -0.58
N ALA A 92 -8.36 8.93 0.64
CA ALA A 92 -7.11 8.31 1.09
C ALA A 92 -6.65 7.21 0.13
N TYR A 93 -7.57 6.34 -0.31
CA TYR A 93 -7.26 5.29 -1.27
C TYR A 93 -6.85 5.83 -2.65
N ALA A 94 -7.56 6.83 -3.18
CA ALA A 94 -7.19 7.42 -4.46
C ALA A 94 -5.82 8.12 -4.41
N LEU A 95 -5.50 8.80 -3.30
CA LEU A 95 -4.19 9.39 -3.06
C LEU A 95 -3.08 8.34 -2.98
N LEU A 96 -3.34 7.21 -2.32
CA LEU A 96 -2.42 6.07 -2.30
C LEU A 96 -2.17 5.54 -3.72
N CYS A 97 -3.21 5.32 -4.51
CA CYS A 97 -3.08 4.92 -5.92
C CYS A 97 -2.31 5.94 -6.77
N ASN A 98 -2.38 7.22 -6.40
CA ASN A 98 -1.62 8.30 -7.04
C ASN A 98 -0.15 8.35 -6.61
N GLY A 99 0.26 7.56 -5.61
CA GLY A 99 1.59 7.60 -4.99
C GLY A 99 1.76 8.72 -3.95
N SER A 100 0.71 9.47 -3.65
CA SER A 100 0.68 10.55 -2.65
C SER A 100 0.52 9.96 -1.23
N ALA A 101 1.54 9.23 -0.75
CA ALA A 101 1.50 8.52 0.52
C ALA A 101 1.29 9.45 1.73
N GLU A 102 1.92 10.62 1.74
CA GLU A 102 1.78 11.60 2.82
C GLU A 102 0.36 12.16 2.92
N GLU A 103 -0.20 12.62 1.80
CA GLU A 103 -1.57 13.11 1.74
C GLU A 103 -2.58 12.00 2.10
N SER A 104 -2.33 10.77 1.64
CA SER A 104 -3.14 9.61 1.99
C SER A 104 -3.13 9.36 3.50
N LEU A 105 -1.96 9.40 4.14
CA LEU A 105 -1.83 9.23 5.59
C LEU A 105 -2.59 10.31 6.36
N GLN A 106 -2.46 11.57 5.95
CA GLN A 106 -3.20 12.69 6.56
C GLN A 106 -4.70 12.44 6.48
N GLN A 107 -5.19 11.94 5.34
CA GLN A 107 -6.61 11.63 5.20
C GLN A 107 -7.07 10.52 6.16
N LEU A 108 -6.25 9.48 6.35
CA LEU A 108 -6.52 8.39 7.30
C LEU A 108 -6.48 8.86 8.75
N ILE A 109 -5.50 9.68 9.16
CA ILE A 109 -5.41 10.23 10.52
C ILE A 109 -6.65 11.07 10.87
N LEU A 110 -7.16 11.84 9.91
CA LEU A 110 -8.39 12.60 10.12
C LEU A 110 -9.62 11.69 10.11
N LEU A 111 -9.59 10.55 9.41
CA LEU A 111 -10.68 9.56 9.41
C LEU A 111 -10.85 8.93 10.79
N THR A 112 -9.74 8.64 11.49
CA THR A 112 -9.76 8.04 12.83
C THR A 112 -10.39 8.96 13.89
N ARG A 113 -10.40 10.27 13.65
CA ARG A 113 -11.11 11.25 14.50
C ARG A 113 -12.62 11.23 14.31
N LEU A 114 -13.11 10.70 13.19
CA LEU A 114 -14.53 10.67 12.85
C LEU A 114 -15.17 9.34 13.23
N VAL A 115 -14.46 8.24 13.00
CA VAL A 115 -14.95 6.88 13.24
C VAL A 115 -13.83 5.99 13.77
N PRO A 116 -14.15 4.97 14.60
CA PRO A 116 -13.19 3.95 14.99
C PRO A 116 -12.54 3.29 13.76
N THR A 117 -11.23 3.11 13.82
CA THR A 117 -10.43 2.55 12.72
C THR A 117 -10.77 1.07 12.52
N SER A 118 -11.32 0.74 11.34
CA SER A 118 -11.66 -0.64 10.98
C SER A 118 -10.44 -1.44 10.51
N ALA A 119 -10.56 -2.77 10.46
CA ALA A 119 -9.52 -3.64 9.90
C ALA A 119 -9.11 -3.24 8.47
N SER A 120 -10.05 -2.80 7.63
CA SER A 120 -9.77 -2.33 6.27
C SER A 120 -8.99 -1.00 6.26
N ASP A 121 -9.26 -0.11 7.23
CA ASP A 121 -8.51 1.13 7.38
C ASP A 121 -7.06 0.85 7.80
N TRP A 122 -6.87 -0.09 8.74
CA TRP A 122 -5.54 -0.56 9.15
C TRP A 122 -4.75 -1.17 7.99
N CYS A 123 -5.39 -1.95 7.12
CA CYS A 123 -4.73 -2.38 5.88
C CYS A 123 -4.31 -1.20 4.99
N THR A 124 -5.09 -0.13 4.95
CA THR A 124 -4.78 1.06 4.14
C THR A 124 -3.60 1.82 4.72
N PHE A 125 -3.54 1.97 6.06
CA PHE A 125 -2.34 2.47 6.74
C PHE A 125 -1.11 1.62 6.37
N GLY A 126 -1.24 0.29 6.40
CA GLY A 126 -0.17 -0.64 6.02
C GLY A 126 0.34 -0.42 4.59
N GLU A 127 -0.56 -0.27 3.62
CA GLU A 127 -0.19 0.01 2.23
C GLU A 127 0.49 1.38 2.07
N VAL A 128 0.00 2.41 2.78
CA VAL A 128 0.62 3.75 2.80
C VAL A 128 2.05 3.67 3.31
N TYR A 129 2.29 2.99 4.43
CA TYR A 129 3.64 2.80 4.97
C TYR A 129 4.53 1.94 4.07
N LEU A 130 3.98 0.93 3.36
CA LEU A 130 4.74 0.17 2.36
C LEU A 130 5.24 1.07 1.22
N VAL A 131 4.36 1.91 0.68
CA VAL A 131 4.70 2.86 -0.39
C VAL A 131 5.72 3.89 0.09
N ALA A 132 5.59 4.35 1.34
CA ALA A 132 6.51 5.27 1.97
C ALA A 132 7.88 4.65 2.31
N GLY A 133 8.05 3.34 2.20
CA GLY A 133 9.29 2.66 2.58
C GLY A 133 9.43 2.38 4.08
N SER A 134 8.40 2.67 4.87
CA SER A 134 8.35 2.43 6.31
C SER A 134 7.86 1.02 6.63
N TYR A 135 8.67 0.02 6.30
CA TYR A 135 8.23 -1.38 6.30
C TYR A 135 7.89 -1.95 7.68
N GLN A 136 8.47 -1.44 8.77
CA GLN A 136 8.09 -1.87 10.13
C GLN A 136 6.70 -1.34 10.49
N GLN A 137 6.45 -0.04 10.28
CA GLN A 137 5.13 0.58 10.51
C GLN A 137 4.06 -0.08 9.62
N ALA A 138 4.42 -0.48 8.41
CA ALA A 138 3.52 -1.23 7.54
C ALA A 138 3.11 -2.58 8.15
N GLU A 139 4.10 -3.34 8.63
CA GLU A 139 3.86 -4.62 9.31
C GLU A 139 2.96 -4.45 10.54
N ASP A 140 3.27 -3.46 11.38
CA ASP A 140 2.50 -3.18 12.60
C ASP A 140 1.03 -2.86 12.26
N ALA A 141 0.79 -2.01 11.25
CA ALA A 141 -0.56 -1.67 10.80
C ALA A 141 -1.33 -2.88 10.23
N PHE A 142 -0.68 -3.76 9.46
CA PHE A 142 -1.32 -4.99 9.01
C PHE A 142 -1.62 -5.94 10.17
N ASN A 143 -0.74 -6.03 11.17
CA ASN A 143 -0.99 -6.82 12.37
C ASN A 143 -2.16 -6.26 13.19
N ASP A 144 -2.33 -4.94 13.26
CA ASP A 144 -3.51 -4.33 13.89
C ASP A 144 -4.81 -4.65 13.14
N ALA A 145 -4.76 -4.74 11.80
CA ALA A 145 -5.89 -5.26 11.02
C ALA A 145 -6.20 -6.73 11.37
N LEU A 146 -5.17 -7.56 11.54
CA LEU A 146 -5.30 -8.99 11.89
C LEU A 146 -5.80 -9.21 13.32
N LYS A 147 -5.45 -8.34 14.27
CA LYS A 147 -6.02 -8.39 15.64
C LYS A 147 -7.54 -8.20 15.62
N GLN A 148 -8.06 -7.38 14.72
CA GLN A 148 -9.50 -7.20 14.55
C GLN A 148 -10.13 -8.34 13.73
N LYS A 149 -9.41 -8.83 12.71
CA LYS A 149 -9.87 -9.90 11.82
C LYS A 149 -8.73 -10.82 11.39
N GLU A 150 -8.54 -11.89 12.15
CA GLU A 150 -7.42 -12.83 12.01
C GLU A 150 -7.32 -13.47 10.62
N GLY A 151 -8.45 -13.71 9.96
CA GLY A 151 -8.52 -14.31 8.62
C GLY A 151 -8.44 -13.31 7.45
N LEU A 152 -8.07 -12.05 7.67
CA LEU A 152 -8.06 -11.05 6.59
C LEU A 152 -6.89 -11.30 5.63
N PHE A 153 -7.21 -11.93 4.49
CA PHE A 153 -6.25 -12.33 3.45
C PHE A 153 -5.25 -11.22 3.09
N TRP A 154 -5.75 -10.01 2.83
CA TRP A 154 -4.90 -8.91 2.37
C TRP A 154 -3.99 -8.35 3.46
N ALA A 155 -4.38 -8.44 4.72
CA ALA A 155 -3.49 -8.08 5.83
C ALA A 155 -2.37 -9.11 5.97
N ARG A 156 -2.66 -10.43 5.89
CA ARG A 156 -1.64 -11.49 5.88
C ARG A 156 -0.67 -11.31 4.69
N ALA A 157 -1.19 -11.02 3.51
CA ALA A 157 -0.39 -10.71 2.32
C ALA A 157 0.45 -9.43 2.50
N GLY A 158 -0.10 -8.41 3.17
CA GLY A 158 0.59 -7.18 3.55
C GLY A 158 1.79 -7.43 4.46
N VAL A 159 1.64 -8.24 5.51
CA VAL A 159 2.74 -8.65 6.40
C VAL A 159 3.85 -9.36 5.61
N ILE A 160 3.50 -10.29 4.72
CA ILE A 160 4.48 -10.98 3.85
C ILE A 160 5.26 -9.97 3.01
N ARG A 161 4.58 -9.01 2.40
CA ARG A 161 5.21 -7.94 1.60
C ARG A 161 6.11 -7.07 2.46
N ALA A 162 5.66 -6.66 3.64
CA ALA A 162 6.46 -5.87 4.59
C ALA A 162 7.75 -6.59 5.01
N LYS A 163 7.66 -7.86 5.44
CA LYS A 163 8.83 -8.70 5.76
C LYS A 163 9.79 -8.86 4.59
N ALA A 164 9.28 -9.08 3.39
CA ALA A 164 10.11 -9.18 2.20
C ALA A 164 10.87 -7.86 1.91
N MET A 165 10.20 -6.71 2.07
CA MET A 165 10.83 -5.40 1.89
C MET A 165 11.84 -5.07 2.99
N GLN A 166 11.65 -5.58 4.21
CA GLN A 166 12.66 -5.58 5.29
C GLN A 166 13.83 -6.55 5.01
N ARG A 167 13.79 -7.34 3.93
CA ARG A 167 14.72 -8.43 3.59
C ARG A 167 14.71 -9.60 4.58
N ASP A 168 13.67 -9.73 5.40
CA ASP A 168 13.40 -10.96 6.16
C ASP A 168 12.73 -11.99 5.26
N PHE A 169 13.50 -12.50 4.30
CA PHE A 169 13.02 -13.46 3.30
C PHE A 169 12.61 -14.78 3.94
N LYS A 170 13.27 -15.17 5.04
CA LYS A 170 12.96 -16.41 5.76
C LYS A 170 11.53 -16.36 6.29
N SER A 171 11.16 -15.31 7.02
CA SER A 171 9.80 -15.16 7.54
C SER A 171 8.79 -15.00 6.40
N ALA A 172 9.12 -14.19 5.38
CA ALA A 172 8.25 -13.99 4.22
C ALA A 172 7.90 -15.32 3.50
N TYR A 173 8.88 -16.22 3.33
CA TYR A 173 8.64 -17.53 2.70
C TYR A 173 7.87 -18.51 3.58
N LEU A 174 8.03 -18.45 4.90
CA LEU A 174 7.23 -19.27 5.82
C LEU A 174 5.77 -18.84 5.77
N LEU A 175 5.51 -17.55 5.95
CA LEU A 175 4.16 -16.98 5.98
C LEU A 175 3.43 -17.15 4.65
N ILE A 176 4.11 -17.03 3.51
CA ILE A 176 3.46 -17.23 2.21
C ILE A 176 3.11 -18.70 1.97
N ALA A 177 3.91 -19.65 2.46
CA ALA A 177 3.61 -21.07 2.35
C ALA A 177 2.38 -21.45 3.19
N GLU A 178 2.31 -20.93 4.42
CA GLU A 178 1.15 -21.07 5.30
C GLU A 178 -0.12 -20.49 4.66
N LEU A 179 -0.05 -19.26 4.16
CA LEU A 179 -1.21 -18.61 3.54
C LEU A 179 -1.67 -19.33 2.25
N ILE A 180 -0.75 -19.91 1.47
CA ILE A 180 -1.11 -20.74 0.31
C ILE A 180 -1.88 -21.99 0.73
N ALA A 181 -1.50 -22.62 1.85
CA ALA A 181 -2.15 -23.82 2.37
C ALA A 181 -3.57 -23.52 2.89
N ASP A 182 -3.75 -22.38 3.56
CA ASP A 182 -5.04 -21.96 4.14
C ASP A 182 -6.03 -21.43 3.09
N THR A 183 -5.52 -20.87 2.00
CA THR A 183 -6.35 -20.24 0.97
C THR A 183 -7.03 -21.32 0.12
N GLN A 184 -8.33 -21.24 -0.09
CA GLN A 184 -9.05 -22.09 -1.05
C GLN A 184 -9.25 -21.41 -2.41
N ASP A 185 -9.37 -20.08 -2.43
CA ASP A 185 -9.61 -19.30 -3.64
C ASP A 185 -8.41 -19.35 -4.61
N GLN A 186 -8.67 -19.78 -5.85
CA GLN A 186 -7.62 -19.96 -6.85
C GLN A 186 -6.99 -18.64 -7.31
N LYS A 187 -7.75 -17.53 -7.36
CA LYS A 187 -7.21 -16.21 -7.73
C LYS A 187 -6.24 -15.72 -6.66
N MET A 188 -6.60 -15.91 -5.39
CA MET A 188 -5.75 -15.61 -4.25
C MET A 188 -4.48 -16.48 -4.24
N LYS A 189 -4.58 -17.78 -4.51
CA LYS A 189 -3.38 -18.64 -4.70
C LYS A 189 -2.48 -18.13 -5.81
N ASN A 190 -3.05 -17.78 -6.95
CA ASN A 190 -2.29 -17.23 -8.08
C ASN A 190 -1.55 -15.94 -7.69
N TYR A 191 -2.21 -15.05 -6.95
CA TYR A 191 -1.56 -13.87 -6.38
C TYR A 191 -0.36 -14.24 -5.49
N LEU A 192 -0.52 -15.20 -4.58
CA LEU A 192 0.56 -15.63 -3.68
C LEU A 192 1.73 -16.28 -4.44
N TYR A 193 1.46 -17.03 -5.52
CA TYR A 193 2.54 -17.54 -6.38
C TYR A 193 3.33 -16.42 -7.06
N GLN A 194 2.65 -15.40 -7.57
CA GLN A 194 3.32 -14.23 -8.16
C GLN A 194 4.10 -13.44 -7.11
N LEU A 195 3.54 -13.28 -5.91
CA LEU A 195 4.22 -12.65 -4.79
C LEU A 195 5.49 -13.44 -4.42
N ARG A 196 5.42 -14.78 -4.32
CA ARG A 196 6.59 -15.64 -4.04
C ARG A 196 7.71 -15.46 -5.08
N ILE A 197 7.36 -15.39 -6.36
CA ILE A 197 8.32 -15.14 -7.46
C ILE A 197 8.94 -13.75 -7.29
N SER A 198 8.15 -12.75 -6.95
CA SER A 198 8.61 -11.37 -6.76
C SER A 198 9.56 -11.25 -5.56
N ILE A 199 9.27 -11.93 -4.46
CA ILE A 199 10.17 -12.03 -3.30
C ILE A 199 11.48 -12.68 -3.70
N ARG A 200 11.46 -13.75 -4.51
CA ARG A 200 12.68 -14.40 -4.99
C ARG A 200 13.54 -13.46 -5.84
N ARG A 201 12.90 -12.65 -6.69
CA ARG A 201 13.61 -11.63 -7.47
C ARG A 201 14.24 -10.58 -6.55
N LEU A 202 13.53 -10.11 -5.53
CA LEU A 202 14.03 -9.16 -4.54
C LEU A 202 15.20 -9.73 -3.70
N GLU A 203 15.14 -11.01 -3.34
CA GLU A 203 16.24 -11.69 -2.64
C GLU A 203 17.55 -11.64 -3.45
N LEU A 204 17.43 -11.80 -4.76
CA LEU A 204 18.55 -11.78 -5.69
C LEU A 204 19.05 -10.37 -6.04
N THR A 205 18.34 -9.30 -5.65
CA THR A 205 18.81 -7.94 -5.86
C THR A 205 19.70 -7.45 -4.68
N PRO A 206 20.85 -6.82 -4.97
CA PRO A 206 21.71 -6.26 -3.93
C PRO A 206 21.04 -5.08 -3.22
N ALA A 207 21.32 -4.91 -1.92
CA ALA A 207 20.61 -3.99 -1.02
C ALA A 207 20.72 -2.48 -1.36
N LEU A 208 21.57 -2.10 -2.31
CA LEU A 208 21.87 -0.70 -2.65
C LEU A 208 20.75 0.03 -3.44
N ILE A 209 19.58 -0.60 -3.62
CA ILE A 209 18.50 -0.11 -4.49
C ILE A 209 17.14 -0.26 -3.78
N THR A 210 16.99 0.32 -2.59
CA THR A 210 15.67 0.51 -1.97
C THR A 210 15.10 1.86 -2.37
N PRO A 211 13.78 1.98 -2.59
CA PRO A 211 13.17 3.28 -2.83
C PRO A 211 13.43 4.23 -1.65
N PRO A 212 13.53 5.54 -1.90
CA PRO A 212 13.74 6.52 -0.83
C PRO A 212 12.62 6.42 0.20
N ARG A 213 13.00 6.38 1.47
CA ARG A 213 12.03 6.40 2.58
C ARG A 213 11.44 7.79 2.72
N ILE A 214 10.12 7.87 2.72
CA ILE A 214 9.36 9.04 3.14
C ILE A 214 9.19 8.91 4.65
N ASP A 215 9.65 9.90 5.40
CA ASP A 215 9.51 9.86 6.86
C ASP A 215 8.07 10.23 7.23
N LEU A 216 7.30 9.21 7.59
CA LEU A 216 5.90 9.34 7.99
C LEU A 216 5.77 9.09 9.50
N PRO A 217 4.94 9.90 10.20
CA PRO A 217 4.71 9.69 11.62
C PRO A 217 4.12 8.30 11.86
N GLY A 218 4.59 7.63 12.92
CA GLY A 218 3.97 6.39 13.39
C GLY A 218 2.59 6.69 13.96
N VAL A 219 1.64 5.80 13.67
CA VAL A 219 0.28 5.88 14.19
C VAL A 219 -0.01 4.57 14.88
N SER A 220 -0.06 4.57 16.22
CA SER A 220 -0.48 3.40 16.98
C SER A 220 -1.98 3.47 17.31
N PRO A 221 -2.65 2.33 17.54
CA PRO A 221 -4.04 2.31 18.02
C PRO A 221 -4.22 3.07 19.34
N GLU A 222 -3.18 3.14 20.18
CA GLU A 222 -3.21 3.85 21.46
C GLU A 222 -3.22 5.37 21.25
N ASP A 223 -2.38 5.89 20.35
CA ASP A 223 -2.31 7.31 20.02
C ASP A 223 -3.65 7.83 19.48
N LEU A 224 -4.32 7.02 18.66
CA LEU A 224 -5.60 7.36 18.03
C LEU A 224 -6.78 7.39 19.01
N ASN A 225 -6.67 6.67 20.13
CA ASN A 225 -7.72 6.58 21.15
C ASN A 225 -7.54 7.61 22.28
N THR A 226 -6.47 8.41 22.27
CA THR A 226 -6.32 9.49 23.22
C THR A 226 -7.20 10.69 22.83
N PRO A 227 -8.14 11.13 23.68
CA PRO A 227 -8.89 12.37 23.46
C PRO A 227 -7.95 13.55 23.72
N GLY A 228 -7.08 13.85 22.76
CA GLY A 228 -5.98 14.81 22.96
C GLY A 228 -5.37 15.42 21.70
N MET A 229 -5.59 14.90 20.49
CA MET A 229 -5.21 15.60 19.25
C MET A 229 -6.21 16.71 18.85
N THR A 230 -6.69 17.44 19.86
CA THR A 230 -7.28 18.77 19.68
C THR A 230 -6.12 19.76 19.66
N GLN A 231 -5.92 20.38 18.49
CA GLN A 231 -5.00 21.50 18.24
C GLN A 231 -3.50 21.15 18.19
N VAL A 232 -3.02 20.83 16.98
CA VAL A 232 -1.72 21.37 16.57
C VAL A 232 -2.03 22.44 15.52
N ASN A 233 -1.68 23.66 15.89
CA ASN A 233 -2.00 24.91 15.23
C ASN A 233 -1.65 24.93 13.75
N GLU A 234 -2.60 25.40 12.94
CA GLU A 234 -2.24 26.19 11.76
C GLU A 234 -1.55 27.46 12.25
N SER A 235 -0.33 27.69 11.79
CA SER A 235 0.43 28.94 11.92
C SER A 235 1.08 29.23 10.59
#